data_AF-A0A7S2DM03-F1
#
_entry.id   AF-A0A7S2DM03-F1
#
_cell.length_a   1.000
_cell.length_b   1.000
_cell.length_c   1.000
_cell.angle_alpha   90.00
_cell.angle_beta   90.00
_cell.angle_gamma   90.00
#
_symmetry.space_group_name_H-M   'P 1'
#
loop_
_entity.id
_entity.type
_entity.pdbx_description
1 polymer ?
#
loop_
_entity_poly.entity_id
_entity_poly.type
_entity_poly.pdbx_seq_one_letter_code
_entity_poly.pdbx_strand_id
1 'polypeptide(L)'
;EHPSSIMFGYSPVVNGLHIGQLVEVTGESKFEGDHGQLQEYLPDSNQFKVLMVSSGEVVTADVDNVITAGECGGPGDGGTEESYDVVIGPQTGRGPLGDTMAECLGAKGFCVARIVQGTEDLLKTFSEIKELESSGSFGRLAAEVEEGYLGKASRGKVMWLDPDTDAFAPGSLVSRNDGNISTIAELLLPYSENVLGAPIMERTPALLCLSMTDADEAEYESPAANDRMIEEFYSTWYRGLVRIMHFMGPGAGKATLRLKNGAPISNLEDSYEISLPANSILLVREDTFDYTYAEPENGEASWLTAFLMKPGPQWSMSELEGDTGLLGLVADGPPPPSEELVSVVALSIQACGRMT
;
A
#
# COMPACT_ATOMS: atom_id res chain seq x y z
N GLU A 1 -15.17 -12.81 34.73
CA GLU A 1 -15.06 -14.11 34.04
C GLU A 1 -13.95 -13.96 33.01
N HIS A 2 -12.78 -14.55 33.27
CA HIS A 2 -11.67 -14.51 32.32
C HIS A 2 -11.99 -15.47 31.17
N PRO A 3 -11.89 -15.04 29.90
CA PRO A 3 -12.04 -15.97 28.79
C PRO A 3 -10.97 -17.04 28.95
N SER A 4 -11.43 -18.29 28.99
CA SER A 4 -10.59 -19.47 28.98
C SER A 4 -9.56 -19.33 27.88
N SER A 5 -8.29 -19.23 28.27
CA SER A 5 -7.13 -19.34 27.39
C SER A 5 -7.31 -20.61 26.55
N ILE A 6 -7.70 -20.44 25.28
CA ILE A 6 -7.73 -21.52 24.31
C ILE A 6 -6.30 -22.05 24.30
N MET A 7 -6.11 -23.28 24.76
CA MET A 7 -4.84 -23.97 24.59
C MET A 7 -4.53 -23.91 23.09
N PHE A 8 -3.49 -23.17 22.70
CA PHE A 8 -2.95 -23.22 21.36
C PHE A 8 -2.65 -24.69 21.08
N GLY A 9 -3.51 -25.32 20.28
CA GLY A 9 -3.35 -26.70 19.89
C GLY A 9 -1.98 -26.85 19.29
N TYR A 10 -1.21 -27.81 19.82
CA TYR A 10 0.06 -28.23 19.24
C TYR A 10 -0.21 -28.51 17.76
N SER A 11 0.25 -27.64 16.86
CA SER A 11 0.21 -27.91 15.43
C SER A 11 1.25 -29.01 15.18
N PRO A 12 0.84 -30.20 14.71
CA PRO A 12 1.76 -31.30 14.53
C PRO A 12 2.83 -30.89 13.52
N VAL A 13 4.09 -31.06 13.91
CA VAL A 13 5.24 -30.88 13.02
C VAL A 13 5.43 -32.18 12.28
N VAL A 14 5.19 -32.18 10.97
CA VAL A 14 5.36 -33.36 10.11
C VAL A 14 6.48 -33.04 9.14
N ASN A 15 7.55 -33.85 9.13
CA ASN A 15 8.77 -33.60 8.35
C ASN A 15 9.43 -32.23 8.60
N GLY A 16 9.29 -31.68 9.81
CA GLY A 16 9.83 -30.36 10.14
C GLY A 16 9.01 -29.19 9.60
N LEU A 17 7.87 -29.45 8.97
CA LEU A 17 6.98 -28.43 8.43
C LEU A 17 5.91 -28.02 9.44
N HIS A 18 5.59 -26.73 9.45
CA HIS A 18 4.59 -26.12 10.31
C HIS A 18 3.43 -25.52 9.49
N ILE A 19 2.21 -25.57 10.02
CA ILE A 19 1.07 -24.88 9.42
C ILE A 19 1.39 -23.38 9.31
N GLY A 20 1.09 -22.79 8.15
CA GLY A 20 1.40 -21.41 7.81
C GLY A 20 2.77 -21.18 7.17
N GLN A 21 3.65 -22.19 7.18
CA GLN A 21 4.97 -22.11 6.55
C GLN A 21 4.87 -22.05 5.02
N LEU A 22 5.79 -21.29 4.41
CA LEU A 22 6.01 -21.29 2.97
C LEU A 22 6.70 -22.60 2.55
N VAL A 23 6.08 -23.28 1.60
CA VAL A 23 6.53 -24.58 1.09
C VAL A 23 6.60 -24.55 -0.43
N GLU A 24 7.39 -25.43 -1.00
CA GLU A 24 7.47 -25.70 -2.44
C GLU A 24 6.86 -27.08 -2.71
N VAL A 25 6.02 -27.16 -3.74
CA VAL A 25 5.44 -28.43 -4.19
C VAL A 25 6.36 -29.06 -5.23
N THR A 26 6.76 -30.30 -5.01
CA THR A 26 7.65 -31.07 -5.91
C THR A 26 6.95 -32.29 -6.51
N GLY A 27 7.57 -32.93 -7.50
CA GLY A 27 7.07 -34.16 -8.13
C GLY A 27 6.10 -33.92 -9.29
N GLU A 28 5.48 -34.97 -9.81
CA GLU A 28 4.68 -34.93 -11.05
C GLU A 28 3.30 -34.27 -10.86
N SER A 29 3.27 -32.95 -10.67
CA SER A 29 2.05 -32.16 -10.57
C SER A 29 2.09 -30.92 -11.47
N LYS A 30 0.93 -30.31 -11.73
CA LYS A 30 0.86 -29.03 -12.47
C LYS A 30 1.47 -27.83 -11.70
N PHE A 31 1.88 -28.05 -10.45
CA PHE A 31 2.43 -27.08 -9.52
C PHE A 31 3.87 -27.41 -9.11
N GLU A 32 4.56 -28.26 -9.88
CA GLU A 32 5.96 -28.58 -9.60
C GLU A 32 6.82 -27.31 -9.66
N GLY A 33 7.49 -27.01 -8.54
CA GLY A 33 8.31 -25.80 -8.36
C GLY A 33 7.53 -24.56 -7.91
N ASP A 34 6.20 -24.64 -7.79
CA ASP A 34 5.40 -23.51 -7.30
C ASP A 34 5.44 -23.43 -5.77
N HIS A 35 5.41 -22.19 -5.27
CA HIS A 35 5.32 -21.91 -3.83
C HIS A 35 3.86 -21.88 -3.33
N GLY A 36 3.66 -22.35 -2.11
CA GLY A 36 2.38 -22.33 -1.42
C GLY A 36 2.50 -22.19 0.09
N GLN A 37 1.39 -21.87 0.76
CA GLN A 37 1.31 -21.86 2.22
C GLN A 37 0.69 -23.16 2.72
N LEU A 38 1.40 -23.87 3.60
CA LEU A 38 0.89 -25.10 4.22
C LEU A 38 -0.33 -24.82 5.09
N GLN A 39 -1.48 -25.42 4.78
CA GLN A 39 -2.76 -25.18 5.48
C GLN A 39 -3.08 -26.25 6.52
N GLU A 40 -2.94 -27.53 6.14
CA GLU A 40 -3.42 -28.65 6.93
C GLU A 40 -2.63 -29.92 6.60
N TYR A 41 -2.47 -30.79 7.59
CA TYR A 41 -2.00 -32.16 7.41
C TYR A 41 -3.15 -33.15 7.57
N LEU A 42 -3.33 -34.04 6.59
CA LEU A 42 -4.35 -35.09 6.54
C LEU A 42 -3.73 -36.44 6.93
N PRO A 43 -3.84 -36.87 8.20
CA PRO A 43 -3.18 -38.09 8.68
C PRO A 43 -3.72 -39.37 8.04
N ASP A 44 -4.99 -39.39 7.64
CA ASP A 44 -5.64 -40.58 7.07
C ASP A 44 -5.11 -40.92 5.67
N SER A 45 -4.71 -39.91 4.90
CA SER A 45 -4.14 -40.07 3.56
C SER A 45 -2.64 -39.80 3.48
N ASN A 46 -2.01 -39.39 4.57
CA ASN A 46 -0.61 -38.96 4.63
C ASN A 46 -0.29 -37.86 3.58
N GLN A 47 -1.13 -36.82 3.56
CA GLN A 47 -1.05 -35.73 2.59
C GLN A 47 -1.11 -34.36 3.27
N PHE A 48 -0.56 -33.36 2.61
CA PHE A 48 -0.70 -31.96 2.98
C PHE A 48 -1.70 -31.24 2.07
N LYS A 49 -2.45 -30.29 2.64
CA LYS A 49 -3.15 -29.26 1.88
C LYS A 49 -2.27 -28.02 1.81
N VAL A 50 -1.94 -27.60 0.60
CA VAL A 50 -1.10 -26.43 0.32
C VAL A 50 -1.94 -25.41 -0.45
N LEU A 51 -1.99 -24.18 0.03
CA LEU A 51 -2.66 -23.07 -0.66
C LEU A 51 -1.63 -22.36 -1.55
N MET A 52 -1.75 -22.50 -2.86
CA MET A 52 -0.75 -22.01 -3.82
C MET A 52 -0.75 -20.49 -3.89
N VAL A 53 0.45 -19.87 -3.84
CA VAL A 53 0.59 -18.41 -3.90
C VAL A 53 0.23 -17.87 -5.28
N SER A 54 0.56 -18.61 -6.34
CA SER A 54 0.36 -18.22 -7.74
C SER A 54 -1.12 -18.13 -8.14
N SER A 55 -1.95 -19.06 -7.66
CA SER A 55 -3.34 -19.22 -8.13
C SER A 55 -4.41 -19.03 -7.05
N GLY A 56 -4.02 -19.13 -5.77
CA GLY A 56 -4.95 -19.23 -4.64
C GLY A 56 -5.69 -20.57 -4.57
N GLU A 57 -5.34 -21.57 -5.39
CA GLU A 57 -5.93 -22.92 -5.33
C GLU A 57 -5.39 -23.71 -4.13
N VAL A 58 -6.25 -24.51 -3.49
CA VAL A 58 -5.81 -25.49 -2.49
C VAL A 58 -5.53 -26.82 -3.17
N VAL A 59 -4.31 -27.31 -3.00
CA VAL A 59 -3.81 -28.54 -3.60
C VAL A 59 -3.53 -29.55 -2.50
N THR A 60 -3.88 -30.80 -2.75
CA THR A 60 -3.49 -31.91 -1.88
C THR A 60 -2.27 -32.59 -2.49
N ALA A 61 -1.16 -32.62 -1.75
CA ALA A 61 0.08 -33.24 -2.18
C ALA A 61 0.55 -34.28 -1.14
N ASP A 62 1.21 -35.34 -1.59
CA ASP A 62 1.83 -36.32 -0.70
C ASP A 62 2.91 -35.65 0.14
N VAL A 63 3.10 -36.10 1.38
CA VAL A 63 4.05 -35.52 2.33
C VAL A 63 5.49 -35.47 1.80
N ASP A 64 5.88 -36.42 0.95
CA ASP A 64 7.21 -36.48 0.33
C ASP A 64 7.38 -35.48 -0.84
N ASN A 65 6.28 -34.88 -1.30
CA ASN A 65 6.21 -33.92 -2.40
C ASN A 65 6.04 -32.48 -1.92
N VAL A 66 6.22 -32.22 -0.63
CA VAL A 66 6.14 -30.88 -0.05
C VAL A 66 7.39 -30.66 0.78
N ILE A 67 8.20 -29.68 0.38
CA ILE A 67 9.45 -29.33 1.06
C ILE A 67 9.37 -27.89 1.56
N THR A 68 10.23 -27.54 2.51
CA THR A 68 10.43 -26.12 2.86
C THR A 68 10.89 -25.39 1.60
N ALA A 69 10.22 -24.27 1.27
CA ALA A 69 10.65 -23.44 0.18
C ALA A 69 12.12 -23.03 0.42
N GLY A 70 12.96 -23.11 -0.61
CA GLY A 70 14.36 -22.71 -0.52
C GLY A 70 14.54 -21.25 -0.09
N GLU A 71 15.79 -20.78 -0.03
CA GLU A 71 16.07 -19.35 0.21
C GLU A 71 15.46 -18.50 -0.92
N CYS A 72 14.21 -18.10 -0.73
CA CYS A 72 13.48 -17.18 -1.59
C CYS A 72 13.89 -15.78 -1.18
N GLY A 73 15.11 -15.37 -1.54
CA GLY A 73 15.54 -13.98 -1.36
C GLY A 73 14.51 -13.06 -2.01
N GLY A 74 14.13 -12.00 -1.30
CA GLY A 74 13.27 -10.96 -1.87
C GLY A 74 14.03 -10.10 -2.88
N PRO A 75 13.34 -9.21 -3.61
CA PRO A 75 14.01 -8.28 -4.51
C PRO A 75 15.01 -7.41 -3.74
N GLY A 76 16.25 -7.34 -4.21
CA GLY A 76 17.34 -6.67 -3.50
C GLY A 76 18.06 -7.49 -2.43
N ASP A 77 17.56 -8.68 -2.08
CA ASP A 77 18.17 -9.62 -1.11
C ASP A 77 18.55 -10.95 -1.79
N GLY A 78 19.08 -10.87 -3.01
CA GLY A 78 19.45 -12.04 -3.83
C GLY A 78 18.29 -12.67 -4.61
N GLY A 79 17.08 -12.14 -4.49
CA GLY A 79 15.92 -12.50 -5.30
C GLY A 79 15.93 -11.93 -6.72
N THR A 80 14.93 -12.33 -7.50
CA THR A 80 14.65 -11.77 -8.83
C THR A 80 13.62 -10.63 -8.73
N GLU A 81 13.29 -10.01 -9.86
CA GLU A 81 12.22 -9.02 -9.95
C GLU A 81 10.82 -9.59 -9.59
N GLU A 82 10.64 -10.91 -9.69
CA GLU A 82 9.36 -11.59 -9.39
C GLU A 82 9.26 -12.09 -7.96
N SER A 83 10.40 -12.09 -7.25
CA SER A 83 10.49 -12.51 -5.85
C SER A 83 9.66 -11.61 -4.93
N TYR A 84 9.41 -12.11 -3.72
CA TYR A 84 8.68 -11.41 -2.68
C TYR A 84 9.32 -11.70 -1.33
N ASP A 85 9.14 -10.79 -0.39
CA ASP A 85 9.68 -10.88 0.97
C ASP A 85 8.77 -11.70 1.89
N VAL A 86 7.45 -11.54 1.73
CA VAL A 86 6.46 -12.14 2.64
C VAL A 86 5.23 -12.63 1.91
N VAL A 87 4.57 -13.64 2.49
CA VAL A 87 3.27 -14.14 2.02
C VAL A 87 2.21 -13.83 3.07
N ILE A 88 1.12 -13.24 2.63
CA ILE A 88 -0.08 -12.92 3.40
C ILE A 88 -1.17 -13.94 3.00
N GLY A 89 -1.12 -15.10 3.64
CA GLY A 89 -2.16 -16.13 3.57
C GLY A 89 -2.98 -16.25 4.86
N PRO A 90 -4.05 -17.06 4.86
CA PRO A 90 -4.96 -17.23 5.98
C PRO A 90 -4.32 -17.79 7.26
N GLN A 91 -3.18 -18.46 7.16
CA GLN A 91 -2.45 -19.03 8.31
C GLN A 91 -1.24 -18.18 8.73
N THR A 92 -1.10 -16.98 8.16
CA THR A 92 0.05 -16.12 8.45
C THR A 92 -0.10 -15.47 9.82
N GLY A 93 0.88 -15.67 10.69
CA GLY A 93 0.90 -15.03 12.00
C GLY A 93 1.11 -13.51 11.88
N ARG A 94 0.21 -12.72 12.50
CA ARG A 94 0.27 -11.25 12.48
C ARG A 94 1.61 -10.68 13.02
N GLY A 95 2.08 -11.19 14.15
CA GLY A 95 3.34 -10.72 14.76
C GLY A 95 4.56 -10.91 13.85
N PRO A 96 4.89 -12.15 13.44
CA PRO A 96 5.99 -12.41 12.51
C PRO A 96 5.87 -11.65 11.19
N LEU A 97 4.65 -11.47 10.67
CA LEU A 97 4.42 -10.69 9.45
C LEU A 97 4.81 -9.22 9.62
N GLY A 98 4.37 -8.58 10.71
CA GLY A 98 4.73 -7.19 11.02
C GLY A 98 6.24 -7.01 11.23
N ASP A 99 6.87 -7.95 11.94
CA ASP A 99 8.31 -7.98 12.19
C ASP A 99 9.10 -8.07 10.87
N THR A 100 8.75 -9.01 10.00
CA THR A 100 9.44 -9.20 8.71
C THR A 100 9.25 -7.97 7.79
N MET A 101 8.05 -7.40 7.72
CA MET A 101 7.81 -6.17 6.96
C MET A 101 8.65 -5.00 7.49
N ALA A 102 8.75 -4.87 8.82
CA ALA A 102 9.55 -3.86 9.49
C ALA A 102 11.05 -4.05 9.23
N GLU A 103 11.55 -5.29 9.28
CA GLU A 103 12.93 -5.63 8.94
C GLU A 103 13.26 -5.25 7.49
N CYS A 104 12.41 -5.59 6.51
CA CYS A 104 12.61 -5.21 5.11
C CYS A 104 12.64 -3.68 4.93
N LEU A 105 11.68 -2.96 5.53
CA LEU A 105 11.64 -1.50 5.48
C LEU A 105 12.85 -0.84 6.15
N GLY A 106 13.40 -1.46 7.21
CA GLY A 106 14.59 -0.96 7.90
C GLY A 106 15.89 -1.26 7.15
N ALA A 107 15.98 -2.44 6.53
CA ALA A 107 17.19 -2.92 5.87
C ALA A 107 17.36 -2.38 4.45
N LYS A 108 16.30 -2.42 3.64
CA LYS A 108 16.35 -2.04 2.21
C LYS A 108 15.37 -0.95 1.79
N GLY A 109 14.49 -0.52 2.69
CA GLY A 109 13.57 0.61 2.48
C GLY A 109 12.31 0.30 1.68
N PHE A 110 12.07 -0.96 1.34
CA PHE A 110 10.83 -1.44 0.74
C PHE A 110 10.54 -2.89 1.16
N CYS A 111 9.30 -3.33 0.97
CA CYS A 111 8.87 -4.71 1.20
C CYS A 111 7.85 -5.12 0.14
N VAL A 112 8.03 -6.30 -0.46
CA VAL A 112 7.12 -6.91 -1.42
C VAL A 112 6.39 -8.07 -0.75
N ALA A 113 5.08 -7.96 -0.64
CA ALA A 113 4.22 -8.99 -0.11
C ALA A 113 3.38 -9.63 -1.21
N ARG A 114 3.08 -10.93 -1.07
CA ARG A 114 2.08 -11.64 -1.89
C ARG A 114 0.89 -12.02 -1.05
N ILE A 115 -0.29 -11.57 -1.44
CA ILE A 115 -1.54 -12.06 -0.85
C ILE A 115 -1.92 -13.36 -1.55
N VAL A 116 -2.40 -14.33 -0.78
CA VAL A 116 -2.96 -15.54 -1.37
C VAL A 116 -4.47 -15.37 -1.53
N GLN A 117 -4.89 -15.01 -2.75
CA GLN A 117 -6.29 -14.79 -3.12
C GLN A 117 -6.61 -15.57 -4.40
N GLY A 118 -7.80 -16.16 -4.45
CA GLY A 118 -8.25 -16.97 -5.56
C GLY A 118 -8.44 -16.18 -6.85
N THR A 119 -8.18 -16.80 -7.99
CA THR A 119 -8.35 -16.19 -9.32
C THR A 119 -9.80 -15.72 -9.57
N GLU A 120 -10.80 -16.42 -9.05
CA GLU A 120 -12.22 -16.01 -9.15
C GLU A 120 -12.48 -14.68 -8.44
N ASP A 121 -11.93 -14.50 -7.24
CA ASP A 121 -12.07 -13.25 -6.48
C ASP A 121 -11.37 -12.09 -7.22
N LEU A 122 -10.23 -12.33 -7.85
CA LEU A 122 -9.54 -11.32 -8.66
C LEU A 122 -10.39 -10.88 -9.85
N LEU A 123 -10.96 -11.83 -10.59
CA LEU A 123 -11.83 -11.54 -11.74
C LEU A 123 -13.08 -10.77 -11.31
N LYS A 124 -13.67 -11.13 -10.16
CA LYS A 124 -14.81 -10.42 -9.60
C LYS A 124 -14.44 -9.01 -9.16
N THR A 125 -13.31 -8.84 -8.47
CA THR A 125 -12.79 -7.52 -8.07
C THR A 125 -12.61 -6.61 -9.28
N PHE A 126 -11.98 -7.13 -10.34
CA PHE A 126 -11.77 -6.37 -11.56
C PHE A 126 -13.09 -6.02 -12.27
N SER A 127 -14.05 -6.95 -12.27
CA SER A 127 -15.39 -6.70 -12.83
C SER A 127 -16.11 -5.56 -12.09
N GLU A 128 -16.08 -5.54 -10.75
CA GLU A 128 -16.62 -4.44 -9.93
C GLU A 128 -15.98 -3.10 -10.27
N ILE A 129 -14.65 -3.08 -10.52
CA ILE A 129 -13.92 -1.87 -10.92
C ILE A 129 -14.34 -1.38 -12.30
N LYS A 130 -14.49 -2.28 -13.28
CA LYS A 130 -14.93 -1.92 -14.65
C LYS A 130 -16.38 -1.43 -14.69
N GLU A 131 -17.24 -1.91 -13.79
CA GLU A 131 -18.60 -1.37 -13.64
C GLU A 131 -18.57 0.10 -13.20
N LEU A 132 -17.71 0.46 -12.25
CA LEU A 132 -17.53 1.85 -11.79
C LEU A 132 -16.91 2.76 -12.86
N GLU A 133 -15.95 2.24 -13.62
CA GLU A 133 -15.41 2.96 -14.78
C GLU A 133 -16.51 3.25 -15.80
N SER A 134 -17.31 2.23 -16.12
CA SER A 134 -18.43 2.36 -17.07
C SER A 134 -19.52 3.32 -16.59
N SER A 135 -19.67 3.51 -15.27
CA SER A 135 -20.58 4.51 -14.70
C SER A 135 -20.00 5.93 -14.63
N GLY A 136 -18.75 6.13 -15.08
CA GLY A 136 -18.10 7.44 -15.08
C GLY A 136 -17.64 7.90 -13.70
N SER A 137 -17.41 6.98 -12.76
CA SER A 137 -16.95 7.30 -11.41
C SER A 137 -15.46 7.62 -11.34
N PHE A 138 -14.71 7.24 -12.38
CA PHE A 138 -13.28 7.54 -12.51
C PHE A 138 -13.04 8.90 -13.13
N GLY A 139 -12.03 9.60 -12.64
CA GLY A 139 -11.49 10.83 -13.22
C GLY A 139 -9.99 10.75 -13.39
N ARG A 140 -9.36 11.91 -13.63
CA ARG A 140 -7.90 12.07 -13.67
C ARG A 140 -7.46 13.04 -12.57
N LEU A 141 -6.26 12.85 -12.04
CA LEU A 141 -5.64 13.83 -11.15
C LEU A 141 -5.21 15.08 -11.91
N ALA A 142 -5.08 16.19 -11.20
CA ALA A 142 -4.42 17.37 -11.76
C ALA A 142 -2.94 17.03 -12.05
N ALA A 143 -2.42 17.53 -13.17
CA ALA A 143 -1.09 17.17 -13.66
C ALA A 143 0.02 17.48 -12.63
N GLU A 144 -0.17 18.50 -11.81
CA GLU A 144 0.76 18.95 -10.77
C GLU A 144 0.93 17.94 -9.62
N VAL A 145 -0.07 17.08 -9.38
CA VAL A 145 -0.06 16.12 -8.26
C VAL A 145 -0.09 14.67 -8.71
N GLU A 146 -0.39 14.41 -9.99
CA GLU A 146 -0.55 13.06 -10.57
C GLU A 146 0.68 12.17 -10.30
N GLU A 147 1.88 12.64 -10.65
CA GLU A 147 3.12 11.87 -10.42
C GLU A 147 3.41 11.64 -8.93
N GLY A 148 2.97 12.55 -8.06
CA GLY A 148 3.16 12.42 -6.63
C GLY A 148 2.42 11.21 -6.07
N TYR A 149 1.17 11.01 -6.51
CA TYR A 149 0.32 9.89 -6.11
C TYR A 149 0.64 8.59 -6.85
N LEU A 150 0.80 8.67 -8.18
CA LEU A 150 0.90 7.50 -9.05
C LEU A 150 2.34 7.06 -9.35
N GLY A 151 3.34 7.89 -9.02
CA GLY A 151 4.73 7.66 -9.40
C GLY A 151 5.15 8.46 -10.63
N LYS A 152 6.45 8.66 -10.79
CA LYS A 152 7.02 9.43 -11.91
C LYS A 152 6.61 8.81 -13.24
N ALA A 153 6.27 9.65 -14.22
CA ALA A 153 5.80 9.25 -15.54
C ALA A 153 4.61 8.28 -15.56
N SER A 154 3.95 8.07 -14.41
CA SER A 154 2.75 7.26 -14.31
C SER A 154 1.53 8.11 -14.59
N ARG A 155 0.57 7.51 -15.28
CA ARG A 155 -0.76 8.07 -15.54
C ARG A 155 -1.79 7.01 -15.18
N GLY A 156 -3.03 7.42 -14.96
CA GLY A 156 -4.08 6.48 -14.59
C GLY A 156 -5.42 7.15 -14.40
N LYS A 157 -6.47 6.37 -14.62
CA LYS A 157 -7.83 6.70 -14.20
C LYS A 157 -7.89 6.46 -12.69
N VAL A 158 -8.41 7.42 -11.94
CA VAL A 158 -8.43 7.34 -10.48
C VAL A 158 -9.80 7.59 -9.87
N MET A 159 -10.02 7.02 -8.68
CA MET A 159 -11.17 7.27 -7.82
C MET A 159 -10.75 7.16 -6.36
N TRP A 160 -11.08 8.15 -5.54
CA TRP A 160 -10.87 8.06 -4.09
C TRP A 160 -11.88 7.12 -3.45
N LEU A 161 -11.41 6.21 -2.61
CA LEU A 161 -12.25 5.35 -1.78
C LEU A 161 -12.58 6.08 -0.48
N ASP A 162 -13.47 7.06 -0.60
CA ASP A 162 -13.95 7.84 0.55
C ASP A 162 -14.82 6.95 1.44
N PRO A 163 -14.48 6.76 2.74
CA PRO A 163 -15.25 5.93 3.66
C PRO A 163 -16.69 6.44 3.88
N ASP A 164 -16.96 7.72 3.60
CA ASP A 164 -18.30 8.30 3.71
C ASP A 164 -19.15 8.08 2.45
N THR A 165 -18.56 7.54 1.38
CA THR A 165 -19.27 7.21 0.15
C THR A 165 -19.52 5.71 0.02
N ASP A 166 -20.78 5.34 -0.19
CA ASP A 166 -21.19 3.97 -0.51
C ASP A 166 -20.89 3.62 -1.99
N ALA A 167 -19.63 3.77 -2.41
CA ALA A 167 -19.19 3.44 -3.76
C ALA A 167 -19.32 1.94 -4.06
N PHE A 168 -19.27 1.10 -3.03
CA PHE A 168 -19.33 -0.34 -3.13
C PHE A 168 -20.41 -0.93 -2.22
N ALA A 169 -20.96 -2.07 -2.63
CA ALA A 169 -21.82 -2.85 -1.75
C ALA A 169 -21.06 -3.32 -0.49
N PRO A 170 -21.73 -3.44 0.67
CA PRO A 170 -21.12 -3.98 1.87
C PRO A 170 -20.48 -5.36 1.61
N GLY A 171 -19.19 -5.50 1.92
CA GLY A 171 -18.44 -6.73 1.68
C GLY A 171 -17.89 -6.90 0.26
N SER A 172 -17.82 -5.83 -0.54
CA SER A 172 -17.11 -5.87 -1.82
C SER A 172 -15.65 -6.31 -1.65
N LEU A 173 -15.10 -6.94 -2.68
CA LEU A 173 -13.72 -7.39 -2.63
C LEU A 173 -12.75 -6.22 -2.68
N VAL A 174 -13.11 -5.11 -3.34
CA VAL A 174 -12.32 -3.87 -3.33
C VAL A 174 -12.22 -3.29 -1.91
N SER A 175 -13.33 -3.23 -1.17
CA SER A 175 -13.33 -2.78 0.24
C SER A 175 -12.52 -3.70 1.13
N ARG A 176 -12.55 -5.03 0.89
CA ARG A 176 -11.70 -5.99 1.60
C ARG A 176 -10.22 -5.76 1.29
N ASN A 177 -9.88 -5.46 0.04
CA ASN A 177 -8.52 -5.15 -0.39
C ASN A 177 -7.98 -3.85 0.20
N ASP A 178 -8.84 -2.84 0.38
CA ASP A 178 -8.51 -1.64 1.15
C ASP A 178 -8.33 -1.94 2.66
N GLY A 179 -9.15 -2.84 3.21
CA GLY A 179 -9.01 -3.34 4.57
C GLY A 179 -7.68 -4.07 4.83
N ASN A 180 -7.12 -4.73 3.81
CA ASN A 180 -5.77 -5.32 3.90
C ASN A 180 -4.70 -4.25 4.14
N ILE A 181 -4.83 -3.08 3.50
CA ILE A 181 -3.92 -1.95 3.71
C ILE A 181 -4.03 -1.45 5.16
N SER A 182 -5.24 -1.36 5.73
CA SER A 182 -5.42 -0.99 7.15
C SER A 182 -4.78 -2.02 8.08
N THR A 183 -4.95 -3.31 7.76
CA THR A 183 -4.32 -4.39 8.52
C THR A 183 -2.79 -4.26 8.50
N ILE A 184 -2.19 -3.99 7.34
CA ILE A 184 -0.74 -3.76 7.22
C ILE A 184 -0.30 -2.56 8.05
N ALA A 185 -1.06 -1.46 8.01
CA ALA A 185 -0.76 -0.28 8.83
C ALA A 185 -0.73 -0.64 10.32
N GLU A 186 -1.73 -1.37 10.82
CA GLU A 186 -1.79 -1.85 12.20
C GLU A 186 -0.60 -2.75 12.58
N LEU A 187 -0.17 -3.63 11.66
CA LEU A 187 0.97 -4.51 11.88
C LEU A 187 2.30 -3.75 12.01
N LEU A 188 2.44 -2.63 11.29
CA LEU A 188 3.64 -1.80 11.31
C LEU A 188 3.68 -0.81 12.49
N LEU A 189 2.55 -0.47 13.10
CA LEU A 189 2.47 0.50 14.20
C LEU A 189 3.55 0.27 15.28
N PRO A 190 3.75 -0.95 15.83
CA PRO A 190 4.70 -1.18 16.92
C PRO A 190 6.18 -0.96 16.53
N TYR A 191 6.49 -1.00 15.23
CA TYR A 191 7.84 -0.92 14.69
C TYR A 191 8.16 0.44 14.05
N SER A 192 7.12 1.22 13.76
CA SER A 192 7.18 2.43 12.94
C SER A 192 8.22 3.45 13.40
N GLU A 193 8.27 3.77 14.69
CA GLU A 193 9.22 4.78 15.21
C GLU A 193 10.69 4.34 15.04
N ASN A 194 10.98 3.06 15.29
CA ASN A 194 12.34 2.53 15.17
C ASN A 194 12.80 2.42 13.71
N VAL A 195 11.90 2.01 12.81
CA VAL A 195 12.23 1.74 11.41
C VAL A 195 12.15 3.00 10.55
N LEU A 196 11.11 3.81 10.74
CA LEU A 196 10.77 4.96 9.91
C LEU A 196 11.22 6.29 10.54
N GLY A 197 11.69 6.28 11.79
CA GLY A 197 12.08 7.48 12.54
C GLY A 197 10.91 8.33 13.02
N ALA A 198 9.67 7.87 12.82
CA ALA A 198 8.45 8.53 13.28
C ALA A 198 7.30 7.51 13.45
N PRO A 199 6.37 7.75 14.39
CA PRO A 199 5.21 6.89 14.54
C PRO A 199 4.23 7.08 13.37
N ILE A 200 3.69 5.97 12.87
CA ILE A 200 2.52 6.01 11.98
C ILE A 200 1.29 6.35 12.83
N MET A 201 0.54 7.38 12.44
CA MET A 201 -0.66 7.82 13.18
C MET A 201 -1.90 7.91 12.30
N GLU A 202 -1.73 8.11 10.99
CA GLU A 202 -2.82 8.30 10.04
C GLU A 202 -2.56 7.50 8.76
N ARG A 203 -3.64 7.21 8.02
CA ARG A 203 -3.61 6.68 6.67
C ARG A 203 -4.50 7.56 5.78
N THR A 204 -4.07 7.84 4.56
CA THR A 204 -4.99 8.42 3.57
C THR A 204 -6.11 7.43 3.22
N PRO A 205 -7.27 7.90 2.72
CA PRO A 205 -8.13 7.04 1.91
C PRO A 205 -7.32 6.39 0.79
N ALA A 206 -7.69 5.18 0.39
CA ALA A 206 -7.04 4.56 -0.75
C ALA A 206 -7.50 5.23 -2.05
N LEU A 207 -6.57 5.44 -2.96
CA LEU A 207 -6.84 5.86 -4.31
C LEU A 207 -6.88 4.61 -5.19
N LEU A 208 -8.07 4.28 -5.70
CA LEU A 208 -8.26 3.22 -6.68
C LEU A 208 -7.79 3.72 -8.03
N CYS A 209 -6.88 2.97 -8.64
CA CYS A 209 -6.22 3.32 -9.88
C CYS A 209 -6.47 2.23 -10.93
N LEU A 210 -6.65 2.66 -12.18
CA LEU A 210 -6.74 1.81 -13.35
C LEU A 210 -5.79 2.34 -14.42
N SER A 211 -4.98 1.47 -15.01
CA SER A 211 -4.05 1.81 -16.09
C SER A 211 -4.78 2.48 -17.25
N MET A 212 -4.10 3.38 -17.95
CA MET A 212 -4.71 4.24 -18.97
C MET A 212 -3.97 4.11 -20.29
N THR A 213 -4.68 3.72 -21.34
CA THR A 213 -4.08 3.64 -22.69
C THR A 213 -3.86 5.04 -23.29
N ASP A 214 -3.07 5.16 -24.35
CA ASP A 214 -2.94 6.41 -25.11
C ASP A 214 -4.28 6.90 -25.69
N ALA A 215 -5.21 5.98 -25.96
CA ALA A 215 -6.55 6.32 -26.42
C ALA A 215 -7.40 6.90 -25.28
N ASP A 216 -7.34 6.27 -24.10
CA ASP A 216 -8.01 6.76 -22.89
C ASP A 216 -7.51 8.16 -22.50
N GLU A 217 -6.20 8.43 -22.64
CA GLU A 217 -5.63 9.74 -22.31
C GLU A 217 -6.29 10.89 -23.09
N ALA A 218 -6.73 10.64 -24.32
CA ALA A 218 -7.45 11.63 -25.12
C ALA A 218 -8.88 11.89 -24.61
N GLU A 219 -9.46 10.94 -23.87
CA GLU A 219 -10.81 11.03 -23.31
C GLU A 219 -10.82 11.60 -21.88
N TYR A 220 -9.75 11.37 -21.10
CA TYR A 220 -9.61 11.81 -19.71
C TYR A 220 -8.72 13.07 -19.60
N GLU A 221 -9.36 14.24 -19.67
CA GLU A 221 -8.67 15.52 -19.45
C GLU A 221 -8.26 15.71 -17.97
N SER A 222 -7.00 16.09 -17.73
CA SER A 222 -6.54 16.47 -16.39
C SER A 222 -7.25 17.73 -15.94
N PRO A 223 -7.93 17.74 -14.77
CA PRO A 223 -8.50 18.96 -14.23
C PRO A 223 -7.38 19.94 -13.87
N ALA A 224 -7.67 21.24 -13.93
CA ALA A 224 -6.76 22.25 -13.40
C ALA A 224 -6.62 22.10 -11.88
N ALA A 225 -5.38 22.16 -11.38
CA ALA A 225 -5.15 22.17 -9.95
C ALA A 225 -5.80 23.39 -9.30
N ASN A 226 -6.46 23.17 -8.16
CA ASN A 226 -6.91 24.23 -7.26
C ASN A 226 -6.10 24.20 -5.96
N ASP A 227 -6.12 25.30 -5.21
CA ASP A 227 -5.32 25.46 -3.99
C ASP A 227 -5.56 24.33 -2.98
N ARG A 228 -6.81 23.87 -2.85
CA ARG A 228 -7.16 22.77 -1.95
C ARG A 228 -6.50 21.46 -2.34
N MET A 229 -6.52 21.09 -3.62
CA MET A 229 -5.86 19.87 -4.11
C MET A 229 -4.34 19.91 -3.87
N ILE A 230 -3.73 21.07 -4.10
CA ILE A 230 -2.30 21.28 -3.87
C ILE A 230 -1.97 21.21 -2.37
N GLU A 231 -2.77 21.83 -1.51
CA GLU A 231 -2.61 21.78 -0.05
C GLU A 231 -2.76 20.35 0.50
N GLU A 232 -3.80 19.63 0.08
CA GLU A 232 -4.03 18.22 0.45
C GLU A 232 -2.84 17.35 0.02
N PHE A 233 -2.39 17.50 -1.23
CA PHE A 233 -1.22 16.79 -1.74
C PHE A 233 0.06 17.11 -0.94
N TYR A 234 0.36 18.39 -0.68
CA TYR A 234 1.54 18.76 0.11
C TYR A 234 1.48 18.22 1.54
N SER A 235 0.29 18.22 2.16
CA SER A 235 0.07 17.62 3.47
C SER A 235 0.39 16.13 3.45
N THR A 236 -0.12 15.39 2.47
CA THR A 236 0.17 13.96 2.30
C THR A 236 1.66 13.72 2.02
N TRP A 237 2.25 14.44 1.06
CA TRP A 237 3.65 14.26 0.67
C TRP A 237 4.62 14.54 1.80
N TYR A 238 4.44 15.64 2.54
CA TYR A 238 5.32 16.00 3.66
C TYR A 238 5.20 15.04 4.85
N ARG A 239 4.04 14.39 4.99
CA ARG A 239 3.73 13.50 6.12
C ARG A 239 3.90 12.02 5.80
N GLY A 240 3.97 11.66 4.52
CA GLY A 240 4.15 10.29 4.07
C GLY A 240 5.42 9.67 4.63
N LEU A 241 5.24 8.53 5.30
CA LEU A 241 6.34 7.67 5.76
C LEU A 241 6.48 6.48 4.82
N VAL A 242 5.36 5.80 4.54
CA VAL A 242 5.31 4.62 3.69
C VAL A 242 4.18 4.76 2.69
N ARG A 243 4.44 4.51 1.41
CA ARG A 243 3.43 4.31 0.37
C ARG A 243 3.16 2.82 0.24
N ILE A 244 1.89 2.45 0.26
CA ILE A 244 1.42 1.08 0.06
C ILE A 244 0.67 1.02 -1.26
N MET A 245 1.06 0.10 -2.13
CA MET A 245 0.42 -0.16 -3.41
C MET A 245 -0.02 -1.62 -3.49
N HIS A 246 -1.33 -1.86 -3.62
CA HIS A 246 -1.90 -3.19 -3.70
C HIS A 246 -2.43 -3.45 -5.11
N PHE A 247 -1.74 -4.32 -5.86
CA PHE A 247 -2.06 -4.69 -7.24
C PHE A 247 -3.09 -5.81 -7.26
N MET A 248 -4.26 -5.51 -7.82
CA MET A 248 -5.39 -6.44 -7.92
C MET A 248 -5.51 -7.05 -9.32
N GLY A 249 -4.68 -6.61 -10.27
CA GLY A 249 -4.60 -7.19 -11.62
C GLY A 249 -5.67 -6.67 -12.59
N PRO A 250 -5.94 -7.38 -13.68
CA PRO A 250 -5.33 -8.67 -14.07
C PRO A 250 -3.90 -8.54 -14.61
N GLY A 251 -3.52 -7.40 -15.18
CA GLY A 251 -2.19 -7.14 -15.71
C GLY A 251 -1.12 -7.01 -14.62
N ALA A 252 0.11 -7.39 -14.94
CA ALA A 252 1.27 -7.19 -14.09
C ALA A 252 1.98 -5.88 -14.47
N GLY A 253 2.04 -4.94 -13.54
CA GLY A 253 2.83 -3.72 -13.72
C GLY A 253 4.28 -3.94 -13.31
N LYS A 254 5.13 -2.94 -13.58
CA LYS A 254 6.52 -2.92 -13.10
C LYS A 254 6.75 -1.65 -12.29
N ALA A 255 7.40 -1.79 -11.15
CA ALA A 255 7.88 -0.68 -10.36
C ALA A 255 9.38 -0.55 -10.49
N THR A 256 9.84 0.69 -10.66
CA THR A 256 11.25 1.03 -10.53
C THR A 256 11.42 1.94 -9.33
N LEU A 257 12.20 1.48 -8.35
CA LEU A 257 12.56 2.26 -7.16
C LEU A 257 13.96 2.83 -7.38
N ARG A 258 14.09 4.15 -7.42
CA ARG A 258 15.39 4.83 -7.57
C ARG A 258 15.80 5.45 -6.24
N LEU A 259 17.00 5.16 -5.78
CA LEU A 259 17.51 5.66 -4.51
C LEU A 259 17.58 7.20 -4.52
N LYS A 260 17.04 7.83 -3.47
CA LYS A 260 17.10 9.28 -3.31
C LYS A 260 18.48 9.73 -2.83
N ASN A 261 18.89 10.92 -3.27
CA ASN A 261 20.08 11.57 -2.74
C ASN A 261 19.89 11.88 -1.25
N GLY A 262 20.74 11.32 -0.40
CA GLY A 262 20.64 11.49 1.06
C GLY A 262 19.62 10.58 1.73
N ALA A 263 19.23 9.47 1.09
CA ALA A 263 18.42 8.43 1.72
C ALA A 263 19.02 8.00 3.08
N PRO A 264 18.18 7.73 4.10
CA PRO A 264 18.65 7.41 5.45
C PRO A 264 19.32 6.04 5.56
N ILE A 265 19.08 5.14 4.60
CA ILE A 265 19.63 3.80 4.54
C ILE A 265 20.85 3.79 3.61
N SER A 266 21.96 3.26 4.12
CA SER A 266 23.24 3.15 3.39
C SER A 266 23.42 1.77 2.75
N ASN A 267 24.32 1.68 1.75
CA ASN A 267 24.70 0.44 1.06
C ASN A 267 23.57 -0.21 0.24
N LEU A 268 22.63 0.59 -0.24
CA LEU A 268 21.60 0.16 -1.18
C LEU A 268 22.09 0.27 -2.62
N GLU A 269 21.46 -0.47 -3.51
CA GLU A 269 21.63 -0.31 -4.95
C GLU A 269 20.97 1.00 -5.41
N ASP A 270 21.48 1.59 -6.49
CA ASP A 270 20.95 2.85 -7.02
C ASP A 270 19.51 2.70 -7.53
N SER A 271 19.13 1.50 -7.97
CA SER A 271 17.78 1.21 -8.45
C SER A 271 17.39 -0.26 -8.32
N TYR A 272 16.11 -0.51 -8.01
CA TYR A 272 15.49 -1.83 -8.01
C TYR A 272 14.35 -1.89 -9.03
N GLU A 273 14.26 -2.99 -9.77
CA GLU A 273 13.13 -3.31 -10.64
C GLU A 273 12.31 -4.44 -10.02
N ILE A 274 11.00 -4.23 -9.92
CA ILE A 274 10.09 -5.13 -9.21
C ILE A 274 8.87 -5.39 -10.10
N SER A 275 8.61 -6.66 -10.39
CA SER A 275 7.41 -7.12 -11.06
C SER A 275 6.26 -7.16 -10.05
N LEU A 276 5.12 -6.56 -10.41
CA LEU A 276 3.94 -6.46 -9.55
C LEU A 276 2.72 -7.10 -10.22
N PRO A 277 2.66 -8.44 -10.27
CA PRO A 277 1.46 -9.14 -10.70
C PRO A 277 0.28 -8.89 -9.76
N ALA A 278 -0.90 -9.37 -10.16
CA ALA A 278 -2.05 -9.46 -9.28
C ALA A 278 -1.68 -10.11 -7.92
N ASN A 279 -2.37 -9.68 -6.87
CA ASN A 279 -2.15 -10.03 -5.47
C ASN A 279 -0.80 -9.60 -4.88
N SER A 280 -0.10 -8.65 -5.50
CA SER A 280 1.14 -8.10 -4.92
C SER A 280 0.85 -6.85 -4.11
N ILE A 281 1.51 -6.69 -2.98
CA ILE A 281 1.57 -5.43 -2.25
C ILE A 281 3.01 -4.96 -2.19
N LEU A 282 3.25 -3.73 -2.62
CA LEU A 282 4.54 -3.05 -2.49
C LEU A 282 4.43 -1.97 -1.42
N LEU A 283 5.29 -2.04 -0.41
CA LEU A 283 5.48 -1.01 0.60
C LEU A 283 6.81 -0.29 0.30
N VAL A 284 6.79 1.03 0.20
CA VAL A 284 7.98 1.84 -0.11
C VAL A 284 8.13 2.96 0.91
N ARG A 285 9.33 3.13 1.46
CA ARG A 285 9.65 4.31 2.27
C ARG A 285 9.75 5.55 1.40
N GLU A 286 8.94 6.55 1.71
CA GLU A 286 8.89 7.81 0.96
C GLU A 286 10.17 8.66 1.14
N ASP A 287 10.97 8.42 2.18
CA ASP A 287 12.25 9.11 2.40
C ASP A 287 13.45 8.46 1.68
N THR A 288 13.26 7.24 1.13
CA THR A 288 14.37 6.42 0.60
C THR A 288 14.34 6.34 -0.92
N PHE A 289 13.17 6.13 -1.53
CA PHE A 289 13.07 5.92 -2.97
C PHE A 289 12.17 6.94 -3.66
N ASP A 290 12.55 7.27 -4.90
CA ASP A 290 11.63 7.76 -5.91
C ASP A 290 10.96 6.56 -6.60
N TYR A 291 9.64 6.56 -6.65
CA TYR A 291 8.84 5.51 -7.27
C TYR A 291 8.46 5.88 -8.71
N THR A 292 8.66 4.95 -9.63
CA THR A 292 8.19 5.01 -11.03
C THR A 292 7.33 3.77 -11.28
N TYR A 293 6.18 3.96 -11.91
CA TYR A 293 5.32 2.86 -12.34
C TYR A 293 5.31 2.77 -13.85
N ALA A 294 5.53 1.57 -14.37
CA ALA A 294 5.31 1.25 -15.76
C ALA A 294 4.05 0.38 -15.90
N GLU A 295 3.14 0.84 -16.74
CA GLU A 295 1.91 0.14 -17.11
C GLU A 295 2.23 -1.24 -17.72
N PRO A 296 1.32 -2.22 -17.60
CA PRO A 296 1.52 -3.54 -18.19
C PRO A 296 1.68 -3.44 -19.71
N GLU A 297 2.61 -4.23 -20.28
CA GLU A 297 2.79 -4.32 -21.74
C GLU A 297 1.54 -4.84 -22.46
N ASN A 298 0.74 -5.66 -21.77
CA ASN A 298 -0.48 -6.26 -22.28
C ASN A 298 -1.59 -6.22 -21.24
N GLY A 299 -2.77 -5.77 -21.65
CA GLY A 299 -3.96 -5.71 -20.81
C GLY A 299 -4.04 -4.47 -19.93
N GLU A 300 -4.92 -4.52 -18.93
CA GLU A 300 -5.13 -3.46 -17.95
C GLU A 300 -4.67 -3.94 -16.57
N ALA A 301 -4.17 -3.02 -15.75
CA ALA A 301 -3.87 -3.26 -14.35
C ALA A 301 -4.71 -2.33 -13.47
N SER A 302 -5.21 -2.87 -12.35
CA SER A 302 -5.84 -2.10 -11.30
C SER A 302 -5.07 -2.25 -9.99
N TRP A 303 -4.96 -1.16 -9.24
CA TRP A 303 -4.28 -1.14 -7.95
C TRP A 303 -4.89 -0.11 -7.01
N LEU A 304 -4.68 -0.31 -5.71
CA LEU A 304 -4.95 0.69 -4.68
C LEU A 304 -3.63 1.33 -4.27
N THR A 305 -3.60 2.64 -4.05
CA THR A 305 -2.47 3.33 -3.42
C THR A 305 -2.91 4.10 -2.18
N ALA A 306 -2.15 4.01 -1.10
CA ALA A 306 -2.41 4.75 0.14
C ALA A 306 -1.10 5.12 0.83
N PHE A 307 -1.12 6.18 1.63
CA PHE A 307 0.04 6.66 2.39
C PHE A 307 -0.19 6.45 3.88
N LEU A 308 0.78 5.84 4.54
CA LEU A 308 0.90 5.84 6.00
C LEU A 308 1.64 7.10 6.41
N MET A 309 1.05 7.90 7.30
CA MET A 309 1.50 9.24 7.61
C MET A 309 1.90 9.40 9.08
N LYS A 310 2.92 10.23 9.30
CA LYS A 310 3.23 10.78 10.63
C LYS A 310 2.11 11.71 11.10
N PRO A 311 1.94 11.95 12.41
CA PRO A 311 0.86 12.80 12.91
C PRO A 311 0.87 14.19 12.27
N GLY A 312 -0.32 14.76 12.07
CA GLY A 312 -0.49 16.12 11.55
C GLY A 312 0.14 17.16 12.49
N PRO A 313 0.46 18.35 11.97
CA PRO A 313 0.94 19.44 12.82
C PRO A 313 -0.11 19.75 13.89
N GLN A 314 0.24 19.56 15.15
CA GLN A 314 -0.62 19.90 16.28
C GLN A 314 -0.31 21.33 16.71
N TRP A 315 -1.27 22.21 16.47
CA TRP A 315 -1.19 23.59 16.93
C TRP A 315 -1.87 23.71 18.29
N SER A 316 -1.09 23.80 19.35
CA SER A 316 -1.60 24.20 20.66
C SER A 316 -1.55 25.72 20.78
N MET A 317 -2.70 26.38 20.87
CA MET A 317 -2.73 27.78 21.29
C MET A 317 -2.40 27.81 22.79
N SER A 318 -1.21 28.33 23.13
CA SER A 318 -0.88 28.66 24.52
C SER A 318 -1.72 29.85 25.00
N GLU A 319 -1.60 30.21 26.28
CA GLU A 319 -2.28 31.36 26.89
C GLU A 319 -2.35 32.56 25.92
N LEU A 320 -3.57 32.91 25.53
CA LEU A 320 -3.83 34.06 24.66
C LEU A 320 -3.71 35.31 25.51
N GLU A 321 -2.51 35.88 25.57
CA GLU A 321 -2.25 37.15 26.25
C GLU A 321 -2.79 38.32 25.43
N GLY A 322 -3.60 39.19 26.05
CA GLY A 322 -4.16 40.39 25.43
C GLY A 322 -5.64 40.61 25.74
N ASP A 323 -6.19 41.73 25.25
CA ASP A 323 -7.62 42.01 25.36
C ASP A 323 -8.40 41.21 24.30
N THR A 324 -8.88 40.03 24.69
CA THR A 324 -9.74 39.19 23.84
C THR A 324 -11.10 39.82 23.54
N GLY A 325 -11.46 40.90 24.26
CA GLY A 325 -12.64 41.71 23.95
C GLY A 325 -12.63 42.31 22.55
N LEU A 326 -11.43 42.48 21.96
CA LEU A 326 -11.24 42.99 20.60
C LEU A 326 -11.65 41.97 19.51
N LEU A 327 -11.57 40.66 19.80
CA LEU A 327 -12.08 39.61 18.90
C LEU A 327 -13.62 39.51 18.93
N GLY A 328 -14.25 40.00 20.00
CA GLY A 328 -15.71 40.06 20.14
C GLY A 328 -16.35 41.31 19.51
N LEU A 329 -15.55 42.30 19.13
CA LEU A 329 -16.02 43.49 18.43
C LEU A 329 -16.11 43.19 16.93
N VAL A 330 -17.32 42.87 16.46
CA VAL A 330 -17.65 42.94 15.02
C VAL A 330 -17.67 44.42 14.64
N ALA A 331 -16.49 44.98 14.39
CA ALA A 331 -16.34 46.28 13.75
C ALA A 331 -16.22 46.07 12.25
N ASP A 332 -16.84 46.94 11.46
CA ASP A 332 -16.49 47.07 10.05
C ASP A 332 -14.98 47.32 10.00
N GLY A 333 -14.25 46.38 9.39
CA GLY A 333 -12.80 46.51 9.24
C GLY A 333 -12.45 47.86 8.62
N PRO A 334 -11.21 48.36 8.82
CA PRO A 334 -10.79 49.60 8.19
C PRO A 334 -11.10 49.53 6.69
N PRO A 335 -11.60 50.62 6.08
CA PRO A 335 -11.93 50.63 4.67
C PRO A 335 -10.68 50.24 3.85
N PRO A 336 -10.84 49.53 2.73
CA PRO A 336 -9.70 49.16 1.90
C PRO A 336 -8.92 50.43 1.50
N PRO A 337 -7.57 50.38 1.44
CA PRO A 337 -6.77 51.52 1.04
C PRO A 337 -7.20 52.02 -0.35
N SER A 338 -7.26 53.34 -0.53
CA SER A 338 -7.76 54.01 -1.74
C SER A 338 -6.76 54.07 -2.90
N GLU A 339 -5.57 53.52 -2.72
CA GLU A 339 -4.48 53.52 -3.71
C GLU A 339 -4.44 52.19 -4.49
N GLU A 340 -3.59 52.13 -5.52
CA GLU A 340 -3.46 51.01 -6.45
C GLU A 340 -3.28 49.68 -5.69
N LEU A 341 -4.30 48.83 -5.74
CA LEU A 341 -4.35 47.57 -5.01
C LEU A 341 -3.36 46.58 -5.66
N VAL A 342 -2.29 46.25 -4.96
CA VAL A 342 -1.42 45.13 -5.34
C VAL A 342 -2.13 43.84 -4.91
N SER A 343 -2.43 42.97 -5.86
CA SER A 343 -2.93 41.63 -5.55
C SER A 343 -1.81 40.84 -4.88
N VAL A 344 -2.01 40.49 -3.60
CA VAL A 344 -1.15 39.53 -2.91
C VAL A 344 -1.62 38.14 -3.35
N VAL A 345 -0.98 37.60 -4.39
CA VAL A 345 -1.34 36.31 -5.00
C VAL A 345 -0.83 35.12 -4.17
N ALA A 346 -0.02 35.38 -3.14
CA ALA A 346 0.44 34.35 -2.21
C ALA A 346 0.61 34.94 -0.81
N LEU A 347 -0.30 34.58 0.09
CA LEU A 347 -0.05 34.60 1.53
C LEU A 347 0.46 33.21 1.89
N SER A 348 1.77 32.99 1.78
CA SER A 348 2.36 31.85 2.49
C SER A 348 2.28 32.20 3.97
N ILE A 349 1.43 31.49 4.74
CA ILE A 349 1.50 31.53 6.19
C ILE A 349 2.81 30.84 6.57
N GLN A 350 3.89 31.62 6.59
CA GLN A 350 5.12 31.22 7.24
C GLN A 350 4.84 31.39 8.74
N ALA A 351 4.19 30.39 9.34
CA ALA A 351 4.15 30.28 10.78
C ALA A 351 5.59 30.06 11.25
N CYS A 352 6.28 31.16 11.58
CA CYS A 352 7.55 31.13 12.29
C CYS A 352 7.27 30.65 13.72
N GLY A 353 6.98 29.36 13.87
CA GLY A 353 7.10 28.69 15.14
C GLY A 353 8.57 28.75 15.54
N ARG A 354 8.89 29.50 16.60
CA ARG A 354 10.14 29.27 17.33
C ARG A 354 10.07 27.83 17.84
N MET A 355 10.71 26.91 17.12
CA MET A 355 11.05 25.60 17.66
C MET A 355 12.13 25.84 18.73
N THR A 356 11.71 25.87 19.99
CA THR A 356 12.60 25.81 21.16
C THR A 356 12.82 24.37 21.58
#